data_AF-A0A3D5X9N4-F1
#
_entry.id   AF-A0A3D5X9N4-F1
#
_cell.length_a   1.000
_cell.length_b   1.000
_cell.length_c   1.000
_cell.angle_alpha   90.00
_cell.angle_beta   90.00
_cell.angle_gamma   90.00
#
_symmetry.space_group_name_H-M   'P 1'
#
loop_
_entity.id
_entity.type
_entity.pdbx_description
1 polymer ?
#
loop_
_entity_poly.entity_id
_entity_poly.type
_entity_poly.pdbx_seq_one_letter_code
_entity_poly.pdbx_strand_id
1 'polypeptide(L)'
;LDFYYLLKEYNDGILLFEIMDQQVWSKAANDTEGIEKFYNDNIEKYTWKERVHAKLYKAVDEKTAKKAHKLAKSRRGMRYDDVKFLSKFISGTDTLITIEPFVALPSSQQVKYYNNWDKHISPVQKQDNMFTFIRVIKTVVNEPKALNEIKGQVIADYQEHIEKKWLNELRKKHPVTINKVLYNDIGSNLN
;
A
#
# COMPACT_ATOMS: atom_id res chain seq x y z
N LEU A 1 33.28 -30.72 22.52
CA LEU A 1 33.16 -29.30 22.89
C LEU A 1 32.22 -28.59 21.93
N ASP A 2 32.43 -28.72 20.62
CA ASP A 2 31.62 -28.07 19.58
C ASP A 2 30.13 -28.42 19.61
N PHE A 3 29.78 -29.69 19.87
CA PHE A 3 28.38 -30.10 20.00
C PHE A 3 27.66 -29.43 21.19
N TYR A 4 28.36 -29.18 22.29
CA TYR A 4 27.79 -28.49 23.45
C TYR A 4 27.53 -27.00 23.16
N TYR A 5 28.48 -26.33 22.50
CA TYR A 5 28.29 -24.93 22.09
C TYR A 5 27.15 -24.79 21.07
N LEU A 6 27.07 -25.70 20.09
CA LEU A 6 25.97 -25.72 19.12
C LEU A 6 24.60 -25.89 19.81
N LEU A 7 24.49 -26.83 20.76
CA LEU A 7 23.27 -27.04 21.53
C LEU A 7 22.90 -25.80 22.36
N LYS A 8 23.90 -25.14 22.95
CA LYS A 8 23.70 -23.92 23.73
C LYS A 8 23.21 -22.75 22.86
N GLU A 9 23.85 -22.51 21.71
CA GLU A 9 23.44 -21.47 20.76
C GLU A 9 22.00 -21.70 20.27
N TYR A 10 21.63 -22.94 19.99
CA TYR A 10 20.26 -23.28 19.60
C TYR A 10 19.25 -23.02 20.72
N ASN A 11 19.58 -23.43 21.95
CA ASN A 11 18.74 -23.18 23.13
C ASN A 11 18.54 -21.67 23.38
N ASP A 12 19.63 -20.91 23.35
CA ASP A 12 19.62 -19.46 23.57
C ASP A 12 18.85 -18.75 22.45
N GLY A 13 18.96 -19.25 21.21
CA GLY A 13 18.19 -18.78 20.06
C GLY A 13 16.67 -19.02 20.21
N ILE A 14 16.26 -20.21 20.64
CA ILE A 14 14.84 -20.51 20.90
C ILE A 14 14.30 -19.62 22.02
N LEU A 15 15.06 -19.48 23.11
CA LEU A 15 14.64 -18.66 24.23
C LEU A 15 14.46 -17.19 23.84
N LEU A 16 15.42 -16.64 23.09
CA LEU A 16 15.31 -15.29 22.56
C LEU A 16 14.09 -15.15 21.64
N PHE A 17 13.87 -16.11 20.74
CA PHE A 17 12.71 -16.13 19.86
C PHE A 17 11.39 -16.11 20.64
N GLU A 18 11.25 -16.96 21.66
CA GLU A 18 10.03 -17.04 22.46
C GLU A 18 9.77 -15.75 23.25
N ILE A 19 10.82 -15.13 23.80
CA ILE A 19 10.71 -13.84 24.48
C ILE A 19 10.31 -12.75 23.48
N MET A 20 10.92 -12.71 22.30
CA MET A 20 10.58 -11.74 21.25
C MET A 20 9.14 -11.89 20.78
N ASP A 21 8.66 -13.12 20.61
CA ASP A 21 7.26 -13.37 20.24
C ASP A 21 6.31 -12.84 21.33
N GLN A 22 6.53 -13.22 22.58
CA GLN A 22 5.66 -12.83 23.69
C GLN A 22 5.66 -11.31 23.97
N GLN A 23 6.83 -10.68 23.91
CA GLN A 23 6.98 -9.28 24.31
C GLN A 23 6.75 -8.29 23.16
N VAL A 24 7.00 -8.71 21.92
CA VAL A 24 6.97 -7.83 20.74
C VAL A 24 5.95 -8.32 19.71
N TRP A 25 6.14 -9.48 19.11
CA TRP A 25 5.41 -9.83 17.88
C TRP A 25 3.93 -10.15 18.13
N SER A 26 3.63 -11.07 19.04
CA SER A 26 2.26 -11.43 19.42
C SER A 26 1.54 -10.25 20.07
N LYS A 27 2.25 -9.43 20.86
CA LYS A 27 1.68 -8.23 21.46
C LYS A 27 1.28 -7.19 20.42
N ALA A 28 2.17 -6.88 19.48
CA ALA A 28 1.90 -5.92 18.41
C ALA A 28 0.78 -6.40 17.48
N ALA A 29 0.76 -7.69 17.11
CA ALA A 29 -0.20 -8.23 16.16
C ALA A 29 -1.64 -8.26 16.71
N ASN A 30 -1.80 -8.43 18.03
CA ASN A 30 -3.11 -8.50 18.69
C ASN A 30 -3.62 -7.14 19.18
N ASP A 31 -2.77 -6.11 19.20
CA ASP A 31 -3.11 -4.76 19.67
C ASP A 31 -3.68 -3.89 18.55
N THR A 32 -4.97 -4.09 18.25
CA THR A 32 -5.65 -3.36 17.17
C THR A 32 -5.74 -1.85 17.43
N GLU A 33 -5.93 -1.45 18.69
CA GLU A 33 -6.03 -0.03 19.08
C GLU A 33 -4.67 0.66 18.95
N GLY A 34 -3.60 -0.01 19.40
CA GLY A 34 -2.24 0.47 19.26
C GLY A 34 -1.81 0.60 17.80
N ILE A 35 -2.15 -0.36 16.94
CA ILE A 35 -1.90 -0.28 15.49
C ILE A 35 -2.62 0.92 14.88
N GLU A 36 -3.91 1.12 15.17
CA GLU A 36 -4.69 2.22 14.61
C GLU A 36 -4.13 3.59 15.06
N LYS A 37 -3.83 3.72 16.35
CA LYS A 37 -3.20 4.92 16.89
C LYS A 37 -1.84 5.19 16.26
N PHE A 38 -0.99 4.17 16.18
CA PHE A 38 0.34 4.30 15.58
C PHE A 38 0.27 4.69 14.10
N TYR A 39 -0.68 4.12 13.35
CA TYR A 39 -0.94 4.51 11.97
C TYR A 39 -1.35 5.99 11.86
N ASN A 40 -2.29 6.44 12.69
CA ASN A 40 -2.75 7.83 12.67
C ASN A 40 -1.65 8.82 13.06
N ASP A 41 -0.84 8.49 14.07
CA ASP A 41 0.28 9.32 14.54
C ASP A 41 1.40 9.42 13.49
N ASN A 42 1.48 8.48 12.54
CA ASN A 42 2.52 8.40 11.52
C ASN A 42 1.95 8.47 10.09
N ILE A 43 0.75 9.04 9.91
CA ILE A 43 0.02 8.98 8.64
C ILE A 43 0.81 9.58 7.45
N GLU A 44 1.68 10.56 7.73
CA GLU A 44 2.57 11.17 6.74
C GLU A 44 3.61 10.19 6.17
N LYS A 45 4.05 9.19 6.96
CA LYS A 45 4.94 8.10 6.49
C LYS A 45 4.17 7.16 5.55
N TYR A 46 2.86 7.07 5.73
CA TYR A 46 1.96 6.15 5.05
C TYR A 46 1.16 6.82 3.94
N THR A 47 1.80 7.68 3.16
CA THR A 47 1.16 8.28 1.98
C THR A 47 1.58 7.60 0.68
N TRP A 48 0.65 7.46 -0.25
CA TRP A 48 0.99 7.26 -1.66
C TRP A 48 1.71 8.51 -2.18
N LYS A 49 2.68 8.35 -3.09
CA LYS A 49 3.33 9.48 -3.77
C LYS A 49 2.32 10.18 -4.69
N GLU A 50 2.39 9.95 -5.99
CA GLU A 50 1.41 10.45 -6.96
C GLU A 50 0.50 9.30 -7.39
N ARG A 51 -0.81 9.53 -7.41
CA ARG A 51 -1.83 8.59 -7.86
C ARG A 51 -2.77 9.24 -8.85
N VAL A 52 -3.11 8.48 -9.89
CA VAL A 52 -4.09 8.87 -10.89
C VAL A 52 -5.38 8.13 -10.60
N HIS A 53 -6.43 8.87 -10.24
CA HIS A 53 -7.78 8.35 -10.11
C HIS A 53 -8.45 8.40 -11.48
N ALA A 54 -8.82 7.23 -12.00
CA ALA A 54 -9.38 7.10 -13.33
C ALA A 54 -10.60 6.17 -13.33
N LYS A 55 -11.36 6.23 -14.42
CA LYS A 55 -12.51 5.36 -14.68
C LYS A 55 -12.28 4.64 -15.99
N LEU A 56 -12.38 3.33 -15.96
CA LEU A 56 -12.34 2.46 -17.11
C LEU A 56 -13.76 2.25 -17.62
N TYR A 57 -14.01 2.66 -18.86
CA TYR A 57 -15.26 2.43 -19.54
C TYR A 57 -15.08 1.22 -20.45
N LYS A 58 -15.94 0.20 -20.30
CA LYS A 58 -15.95 -1.00 -21.14
C LYS A 58 -17.26 -1.05 -21.90
N ALA A 59 -17.21 -1.19 -23.22
CA ALA A 59 -18.39 -1.28 -24.07
C ALA A 59 -18.35 -2.57 -24.89
N VAL A 60 -19.53 -3.15 -25.14
CA VAL A 60 -19.65 -4.38 -25.94
C VAL A 60 -19.37 -4.10 -27.43
N ASP A 61 -19.86 -2.97 -27.94
CA ASP A 61 -19.75 -2.62 -29.36
C ASP A 61 -18.87 -1.39 -29.62
N GLU A 62 -18.18 -1.39 -30.77
CA GLU A 62 -17.35 -0.26 -31.22
C GLU A 62 -18.18 1.03 -31.41
N LYS A 63 -19.40 0.89 -31.96
CA LYS A 63 -20.32 2.03 -32.17
C LYS A 63 -20.70 2.68 -30.84
N THR A 64 -20.99 1.86 -29.85
CA THR A 64 -21.35 2.30 -28.50
C THR A 64 -20.14 2.95 -27.81
N ALA A 65 -18.95 2.35 -27.92
CA ALA A 65 -17.72 2.92 -27.40
C ALA A 65 -17.40 4.30 -27.99
N LYS A 66 -17.53 4.47 -29.32
CA LYS A 66 -17.32 5.77 -29.99
C LYS A 66 -18.32 6.84 -29.53
N LYS A 67 -19.59 6.46 -29.34
CA LYS A 67 -20.63 7.37 -28.80
C LYS A 67 -20.32 7.78 -27.36
N ALA A 68 -19.96 6.82 -26.52
CA ALA A 68 -19.60 7.06 -25.12
C ALA A 68 -18.36 7.91 -24.97
N HIS A 69 -17.32 7.64 -25.75
CA HIS A 69 -16.10 8.44 -25.80
C HIS A 69 -16.40 9.89 -26.24
N LYS A 70 -17.25 10.10 -27.25
CA LYS A 70 -17.72 11.45 -27.63
C LYS A 70 -18.50 12.14 -26.50
N LEU A 71 -19.39 11.41 -25.82
CA LEU A 71 -20.15 11.96 -24.70
C LEU A 71 -19.23 12.34 -23.54
N ALA A 72 -18.27 11.48 -23.19
CA ALA A 72 -17.28 11.72 -22.13
C ALA A 72 -16.44 12.98 -22.41
N LYS A 73 -16.11 13.25 -23.69
CA LYS A 73 -15.39 14.47 -24.13
C LYS A 73 -16.25 15.73 -24.20
N SER A 74 -17.57 15.62 -24.12
CA SER A 74 -18.50 16.75 -24.21
C SER A 74 -18.63 17.48 -22.87
N ARG A 75 -18.92 18.80 -22.89
CA ARG A 75 -19.16 19.58 -21.65
C ARG A 75 -20.27 18.99 -20.77
N ARG A 76 -21.29 18.38 -21.39
CA ARG A 76 -22.40 17.75 -20.66
C ARG A 76 -21.96 16.45 -20.01
N GLY A 77 -21.33 15.53 -20.76
CA GLY A 77 -20.86 14.25 -20.22
C GLY A 77 -19.75 14.39 -19.18
N MET A 78 -18.98 15.48 -19.21
CA MET A 78 -18.01 15.76 -18.15
C MET A 78 -18.67 16.01 -16.78
N ARG A 79 -19.92 16.50 -16.76
CA ARG A 79 -20.71 16.82 -15.55
C ARG A 79 -21.64 15.71 -15.11
N TYR A 80 -21.74 14.61 -15.87
CA TYR A 80 -22.62 13.50 -15.48
C TYR A 80 -21.96 12.69 -14.38
N ASP A 81 -22.78 12.31 -13.38
CA ASP A 81 -22.45 11.19 -12.52
C ASP A 81 -22.49 9.87 -13.32
N ASP A 82 -21.99 8.79 -12.70
CA ASP A 82 -21.88 7.51 -13.40
C ASP A 82 -23.25 6.93 -13.76
N VAL A 83 -24.26 7.10 -12.89
CA VAL A 83 -25.63 6.60 -13.10
C VAL A 83 -26.28 7.28 -14.31
N LYS A 84 -26.16 8.60 -14.40
CA LYS A 84 -26.68 9.43 -15.49
C LYS A 84 -25.90 9.23 -16.78
N PHE A 85 -24.63 8.86 -16.69
CA PHE A 85 -23.85 8.47 -17.87
C PHE A 85 -24.32 7.11 -18.39
N LEU A 86 -24.42 6.12 -17.51
CA LEU A 86 -24.88 4.76 -17.84
C LEU A 86 -26.30 4.75 -18.41
N SER A 87 -27.20 5.59 -17.88
CA SER A 87 -28.59 5.68 -18.37
C SER A 87 -28.72 6.11 -19.84
N LYS A 88 -27.67 6.65 -20.45
CA LYS A 88 -27.63 6.97 -21.89
C LYS A 88 -27.25 5.79 -22.77
N PHE A 89 -26.82 4.68 -22.19
CA PHE A 89 -26.34 3.49 -22.89
C PHE A 89 -27.04 2.21 -22.44
N ILE A 90 -28.31 2.33 -22.07
CA ILE A 90 -29.20 1.20 -21.79
C ILE A 90 -29.97 0.86 -23.07
N SER A 91 -30.04 -0.43 -23.42
CA SER A 91 -30.87 -0.93 -24.52
C SER A 91 -31.77 -2.04 -24.00
N GLY A 92 -33.03 -1.72 -23.70
CA GLY A 92 -33.95 -2.67 -23.07
C GLY A 92 -33.53 -2.96 -21.62
N THR A 93 -33.24 -4.23 -21.31
CA THR A 93 -32.73 -4.68 -20.00
C THR A 93 -31.20 -4.64 -19.89
N ASP A 94 -30.49 -4.49 -21.01
CA ASP A 94 -29.05 -4.71 -21.04
C ASP A 94 -28.29 -3.38 -20.98
N THR A 95 -27.26 -3.35 -20.14
CA THR A 95 -26.35 -2.20 -20.04
C THR A 95 -25.23 -2.39 -21.06
N LEU A 96 -25.13 -1.50 -22.04
CA LEU A 96 -24.16 -1.63 -23.13
C LEU A 96 -22.73 -1.20 -22.73
N ILE A 97 -22.59 -0.59 -21.55
CA ILE A 97 -21.34 -0.04 -21.03
C ILE A 97 -21.21 -0.30 -19.53
N THR A 98 -20.03 -0.68 -19.07
CA THR A 98 -19.66 -0.75 -17.65
C THR A 98 -18.64 0.34 -17.33
N ILE A 99 -18.76 0.94 -16.13
CA ILE A 99 -17.80 1.91 -15.61
C ILE A 99 -17.15 1.31 -14.36
N GLU A 100 -15.83 1.17 -14.39
CA GLU A 100 -15.05 0.65 -13.27
C GLU A 100 -14.06 1.73 -12.79
N PRO A 101 -14.22 2.29 -11.57
CA PRO A 101 -13.23 3.19 -11.01
C PRO A 101 -11.97 2.40 -10.62
N PHE A 102 -10.80 2.99 -10.85
CA PHE A 102 -9.53 2.42 -10.43
C PHE A 102 -8.51 3.51 -10.09
N VAL A 103 -7.50 3.15 -9.30
CA VAL A 103 -6.40 4.02 -8.90
C VAL A 103 -5.09 3.42 -9.36
N ALA A 104 -4.31 4.19 -10.10
CA ALA A 104 -3.07 3.71 -10.71
C ALA A 104 -1.89 4.65 -10.45
N LEU A 105 -0.68 4.11 -10.58
CA LEU A 105 0.53 4.93 -10.61
C LEU A 105 0.60 5.66 -11.97
N PRO A 106 1.07 6.93 -12.01
CA PRO A 106 1.30 7.65 -13.27
C PRO A 106 2.15 6.88 -14.29
N SER A 107 3.10 6.07 -13.79
CA SER A 107 4.00 5.24 -14.60
C SER A 107 3.39 3.91 -15.05
N SER A 108 2.22 3.53 -14.54
CA SER A 108 1.60 2.24 -14.90
C SER A 108 1.15 2.24 -16.36
N GLN A 109 1.21 1.06 -17.00
CA GLN A 109 0.93 0.92 -18.44
C GLN A 109 -0.49 1.42 -18.83
N GLN A 110 -1.46 1.30 -17.92
CA GLN A 110 -2.86 1.67 -18.17
C GLN A 110 -3.05 3.19 -18.33
N VAL A 111 -2.35 3.99 -17.53
CA VAL A 111 -2.41 5.46 -17.58
C VAL A 111 -1.12 6.09 -18.09
N LYS A 112 -0.25 5.28 -18.71
CA LYS A 112 0.99 5.77 -19.29
C LYS A 112 0.65 6.81 -20.34
N TYR A 113 1.21 8.00 -20.19
CA TYR A 113 0.94 9.17 -21.05
C TYR A 113 -0.47 9.78 -20.91
N TYR A 114 -1.13 9.61 -19.76
CA TYR A 114 -2.44 10.24 -19.53
C TYR A 114 -2.45 11.77 -19.75
N ASN A 115 -1.32 12.43 -19.51
CA ASN A 115 -1.11 13.86 -19.76
C ASN A 115 -1.23 14.25 -21.25
N ASN A 116 -0.99 13.30 -22.17
CA ASN A 116 -1.08 13.54 -23.62
C ASN A 116 -2.48 13.28 -24.16
N TRP A 117 -3.40 12.79 -23.34
CA TRP A 117 -4.75 12.47 -23.77
C TRP A 117 -5.61 13.72 -23.90
N ASP A 118 -6.32 13.84 -25.02
CA ASP A 118 -7.26 14.92 -25.24
C ASP A 118 -8.36 14.91 -24.15
N LYS A 119 -8.40 16.00 -23.36
CA LYS A 119 -9.26 16.16 -22.18
C LYS A 119 -9.10 15.05 -21.13
N HIS A 120 -7.89 14.49 -21.01
CA HIS A 120 -7.58 13.41 -20.07
C HIS A 120 -8.38 12.12 -20.32
N ILE A 121 -8.78 11.88 -21.58
CA ILE A 121 -9.52 10.68 -22.01
C ILE A 121 -8.72 9.93 -23.08
N SER A 122 -8.39 8.67 -22.80
CA SER A 122 -7.65 7.79 -23.70
C SER A 122 -8.42 7.54 -25.00
N PRO A 123 -7.73 7.22 -26.10
CA PRO A 123 -8.40 6.65 -27.27
C PRO A 123 -9.09 5.33 -26.92
N VAL A 124 -10.12 4.98 -27.69
CA VAL A 124 -10.80 3.68 -27.57
C VAL A 124 -9.87 2.58 -28.08
N GLN A 125 -9.66 1.55 -27.28
CA GLN A 125 -8.88 0.37 -27.62
C GLN A 125 -9.77 -0.88 -27.57
N LYS A 126 -9.39 -1.93 -28.32
CA LYS A 126 -10.07 -3.22 -28.25
C LYS A 126 -9.28 -4.14 -27.34
N GLN A 127 -9.92 -4.66 -26.29
CA GLN A 127 -9.32 -5.58 -25.33
C GLN A 127 -10.32 -6.68 -24.98
N ASP A 128 -9.91 -7.94 -25.08
CA ASP A 128 -10.69 -9.12 -24.66
C ASP A 128 -12.14 -9.13 -25.15
N ASN A 129 -12.32 -8.79 -26.43
CA ASN A 129 -13.60 -8.70 -27.12
C ASN A 129 -14.53 -7.54 -26.70
N MET A 130 -14.03 -6.61 -25.87
CA MET A 130 -14.70 -5.35 -25.52
C MET A 130 -13.91 -4.16 -26.04
N PHE A 131 -14.58 -3.01 -26.13
CA PHE A 131 -13.98 -1.73 -26.48
C PHE A 131 -13.86 -0.88 -25.22
N THR A 132 -12.64 -0.52 -24.86
CA THR A 132 -12.35 0.17 -23.61
C THR A 132 -11.76 1.56 -23.85
N PHE A 133 -12.04 2.49 -22.94
CA PHE A 133 -11.31 3.74 -22.84
C PHE A 133 -11.24 4.19 -21.38
N ILE A 134 -10.21 4.96 -21.06
CA ILE A 134 -9.93 5.43 -19.72
C ILE A 134 -10.18 6.93 -19.68
N ARG A 135 -10.85 7.39 -18.62
CA ARG A 135 -10.96 8.81 -18.29
C ARG A 135 -10.27 9.06 -16.96
N VAL A 136 -9.27 9.92 -16.95
CA VAL A 136 -8.68 10.41 -15.71
C VAL A 136 -9.60 11.48 -15.11
N ILE A 137 -9.86 11.33 -13.81
CA ILE A 137 -10.74 12.21 -13.04
C ILE A 137 -9.91 13.25 -12.27
N LYS A 138 -8.90 12.78 -11.55
CA LYS A 138 -8.00 13.61 -10.76
C LYS A 138 -6.66 12.93 -10.55
N THR A 139 -5.63 13.72 -10.37
CA THR A 139 -4.33 13.27 -9.84
C THR A 139 -4.22 13.78 -8.42
N VAL A 140 -3.89 12.89 -7.48
CA VAL A 140 -3.73 13.22 -6.06
C VAL A 140 -2.30 12.91 -5.66
N VAL A 141 -1.72 13.80 -4.86
CA VAL A 141 -0.38 13.63 -4.27
C VAL A 141 -0.54 13.48 -2.76
N ASN A 142 0.25 12.61 -2.15
CA ASN A 142 0.28 12.38 -0.70
C ASN A 142 -1.07 11.90 -0.12
N GLU A 143 -1.80 11.07 -0.86
CA GLU A 143 -3.02 10.45 -0.34
C GLU A 143 -2.66 9.39 0.72
N PRO A 144 -3.23 9.44 1.94
CA PRO A 144 -2.94 8.44 2.96
C PRO A 144 -3.42 7.06 2.50
N LYS A 145 -2.57 6.07 2.67
CA LYS A 145 -2.88 4.67 2.33
C LYS A 145 -3.83 4.13 3.36
N ALA A 146 -4.96 3.56 2.95
CA ALA A 146 -5.90 3.00 3.91
C ALA A 146 -5.24 1.89 4.75
N LEU A 147 -5.50 1.88 6.06
CA LEU A 147 -4.87 0.95 7.00
C LEU A 147 -5.05 -0.51 6.59
N ASN A 148 -6.19 -0.86 5.99
CA ASN A 148 -6.46 -2.21 5.48
C ASN A 148 -5.53 -2.62 4.32
N GLU A 149 -5.06 -1.70 3.49
CA GLU A 149 -4.14 -1.96 2.37
C GLU A 149 -2.70 -2.15 2.84
N ILE A 150 -2.32 -1.51 3.95
CA ILE A 150 -0.95 -1.51 4.46
C ILE A 150 -0.80 -2.14 5.85
N LYS A 151 -1.80 -2.89 6.30
CA LYS A 151 -1.85 -3.45 7.66
C LYS A 151 -0.57 -4.20 8.03
N GLY A 152 -0.04 -5.03 7.12
CA GLY A 152 1.21 -5.76 7.36
C GLY A 152 2.44 -4.85 7.53
N GLN A 153 2.53 -3.76 6.76
CA GLN A 153 3.61 -2.77 6.89
C GLN A 153 3.50 -2.01 8.22
N VAL A 154 2.29 -1.59 8.59
CA VAL A 154 2.04 -0.89 9.86
C VAL A 154 2.34 -1.79 11.05
N ILE A 155 1.94 -3.07 11.00
CA ILE A 155 2.25 -4.05 12.05
C ILE A 155 3.78 -4.20 12.21
N ALA A 156 4.52 -4.34 11.12
CA ALA A 156 5.98 -4.47 11.17
C ALA A 156 6.65 -3.21 11.78
N ASP A 157 6.22 -2.01 11.36
CA ASP A 157 6.71 -0.76 11.92
C ASP A 157 6.33 -0.62 13.41
N TYR A 158 5.13 -1.07 13.80
CA TYR A 158 4.66 -1.06 15.18
C TYR A 158 5.42 -2.05 16.07
N GLN A 159 5.76 -3.23 15.54
CA GLN A 159 6.65 -4.19 16.20
C GLN A 159 8.00 -3.55 16.51
N GLU A 160 8.62 -2.87 15.54
CA GLU A 160 9.88 -2.16 15.75
C GLU A 160 9.76 -1.07 16.83
N HIS A 161 8.61 -0.37 16.88
CA HIS A 161 8.34 0.61 17.92
C HIS A 161 8.26 -0.03 19.33
N ILE A 162 7.52 -1.13 19.47
CA ILE A 162 7.40 -1.88 20.72
C ILE A 162 8.76 -2.44 21.14
N GLU A 163 9.53 -3.01 20.22
CA GLU A 163 10.86 -3.55 20.48
C GLU A 163 11.79 -2.46 21.02
N LYS A 164 11.86 -1.30 20.36
CA LYS A 164 12.67 -0.16 20.84
C LYS A 164 12.26 0.27 22.24
N LYS A 165 10.96 0.31 22.52
CA LYS A 165 10.45 0.64 23.86
C LYS A 165 10.88 -0.41 24.89
N TRP A 166 10.72 -1.69 24.57
CA TRP A 166 11.07 -2.80 25.45
C TRP A 166 12.58 -2.88 25.72
N LEU A 167 13.43 -2.72 24.70
CA LEU A 167 14.88 -2.64 24.85
C LEU A 167 15.30 -1.48 25.77
N ASN A 168 14.66 -0.33 25.65
CA ASN A 168 14.92 0.81 26.53
C ASN A 168 14.51 0.53 27.98
N GLU A 169 13.40 -0.17 28.20
CA GLU A 169 12.97 -0.60 29.54
C GLU A 169 13.94 -1.63 30.15
N LEU A 170 14.40 -2.61 29.36
CA LEU A 170 15.38 -3.61 29.79
C LEU A 170 16.71 -2.96 30.18
N ARG A 171 17.24 -2.04 29.35
CA ARG A 171 18.49 -1.32 29.64
C ARG A 171 18.42 -0.51 30.93
N LYS A 172 17.25 0.07 31.25
CA LYS A 172 17.03 0.80 32.51
C LYS A 172 16.97 -0.14 33.71
N LYS A 173 16.31 -1.29 33.55
CA LYS A 173 16.15 -2.29 34.62
C LYS A 173 17.45 -3.04 34.94
N HIS A 174 18.28 -3.24 33.92
CA HIS A 174 19.54 -3.97 34.01
C HIS A 174 20.71 -3.08 33.56
N PRO A 175 21.21 -2.19 34.44
CA PRO A 175 22.33 -1.33 34.09
C PRO A 175 23.58 -2.20 33.85
N VAL A 176 24.09 -2.14 32.62
CA VAL A 176 25.30 -2.87 32.24
C VAL A 176 26.52 -2.05 32.64
N THR A 177 27.32 -2.56 33.56
CA THR A 177 28.64 -2.00 33.88
C THR A 177 29.67 -2.58 32.91
N ILE A 178 30.03 -1.82 31.87
CA ILE A 178 31.10 -2.23 30.95
C ILE A 178 32.44 -1.96 31.64
N ASN A 179 33.19 -3.02 31.93
CA ASN A 179 34.59 -2.87 32.33
C ASN A 179 35.44 -2.55 31.09
N LYS A 180 35.62 -1.25 30.85
CA LYS A 180 36.33 -0.72 29.67
C LYS A 180 37.78 -1.21 29.55
N VAL A 181 38.41 -1.62 30.66
CA VAL A 181 39.79 -2.12 30.67
C VAL A 181 39.88 -3.47 29.93
N LEU A 182 39.00 -4.41 30.27
CA LEU A 182 38.97 -5.74 29.65
C LEU A 182 38.49 -5.70 28.19
N TYR A 183 37.60 -4.76 27.85
CA TYR A 183 37.10 -4.57 26.49
C TYR A 183 38.22 -4.17 25.50
N ASN A 184 39.12 -3.28 25.92
CA ASN A 184 40.25 -2.85 25.11
C ASN A 184 41.30 -3.97 24.94
N ASP A 185 41.57 -4.75 25.99
CA ASP A 185 42.50 -5.89 25.92
C ASP A 185 42.04 -6.99 24.96
N ILE A 186 40.75 -7.30 24.93
CA ILE A 186 40.19 -8.28 23.97
C ILE A 186 40.25 -7.72 22.55
N GLY A 187 39.98 -6.43 22.36
CA GLY A 187 40.07 -5.76 21.06
C GLY A 187 41.49 -5.73 20.48
N SER A 188 42.52 -5.63 21.32
CA SER A 188 43.93 -5.71 20.89
C SER A 188 44.41 -7.13 20.59
N ASN A 189 43.80 -8.16 21.20
CA ASN A 189 44.16 -9.57 20.97
C ASN A 189 43.44 -10.20 19.77
N LEU A 190 42.55 -9.46 19.10
CA LEU A 190 41.83 -9.87 17.89
C LEU A 190 42.42 -9.29 16.59
N ASN A 191 43.51 -8.52 16.68
CA ASN A 191 44.39 -8.13 15.56
C ASN A 191 45.68 -8.93 15.60
#